data_AF-A0A3P0XAY5-F1
#
_entry.id   AF-A0A3P0XAY5-F1
#
_cell.length_a   1.000
_cell.length_b   1.000
_cell.length_c   1.000
_cell.angle_alpha   90.00
_cell.angle_beta   90.00
_cell.angle_gamma   90.00
#
_symmetry.space_group_name_H-M   'P 1'
#
loop_
_entity.id
_entity.type
_entity.pdbx_description
1 polymer ?
#
loop_
_entity_poly.entity_id
_entity_poly.type
_entity_poly.pdbx_seq_one_letter_code
_entity_poly.pdbx_strand_id
1 'polypeptide(L)'
;MQVQQKLEILADAAKYDASCASSGAKRSGNGTGVGHSDGMGICHSYTPDGRCVSLLKILLTNYCTYDCVFCVNRVSSDVKRARFTPQEVVDLTLSFYKRNYIEGLFLSSGIIQTPDYTMEQLITVARTLREVHSFGGYIHLKAIPGASDLLIEQAGRVADRLSANMELPTQQDLVQLAPDKKIDVIEETMSQIFEHKAEADEDRKTASSRATVKRFAPAGQSTQLVVGATPSTDQEILATASHLYGNYDLRRIYYSGFSPFPQGDARLPLRPAPLVREHRLYQADWLMRYYGFKGEELTTPEQPNLDLTQDPKLTWALAHREFFPVDVNKATREVMLRVPGIGYRNVERILRIRAYHPLSLEDLRKLNVRLKTVTPFVTTTDHTAATTLDAMHLPEAVVIPAQMQLFDAAVGASTGQI
;
A
#
# COMPACT_ATOMS: atom_id res chain seq x y z
N MET A 1 17.00 26.03 -14.43
CA MET A 1 16.94 25.70 -12.99
C MET A 1 18.04 24.71 -12.66
N GLN A 2 18.69 24.87 -11.52
CA GLN A 2 19.69 23.91 -11.02
C GLN A 2 19.01 22.63 -10.50
N VAL A 3 19.75 21.51 -10.48
CA VAL A 3 19.23 20.18 -10.05
C VAL A 3 18.62 20.23 -8.64
N GLN A 4 19.24 20.95 -7.70
CA GLN A 4 18.73 21.09 -6.34
C GLN A 4 17.36 21.77 -6.29
N GLN A 5 17.16 22.86 -7.04
CA GLN A 5 15.86 23.53 -7.13
C GLN A 5 14.78 22.63 -7.76
N LYS A 6 15.16 21.83 -8.77
CA LYS A 6 14.25 20.84 -9.37
C LYS A 6 13.87 19.77 -8.34
N LEU A 7 14.83 19.29 -7.53
CA LEU A 7 14.59 18.30 -6.49
C LEU A 7 13.63 18.81 -5.43
N GLU A 8 13.81 20.04 -4.95
CA GLU A 8 12.89 20.66 -3.99
C GLU A 8 11.45 20.69 -4.52
N ILE A 9 11.26 21.12 -5.77
CA ILE A 9 9.93 21.20 -6.39
C ILE A 9 9.33 19.79 -6.62
N LEU A 10 10.13 18.85 -7.14
CA LEU A 10 9.64 17.55 -7.59
C LEU A 10 9.50 16.53 -6.46
N ALA A 11 10.30 16.65 -5.39
CA ALA A 11 10.10 15.89 -4.17
C ALA A 11 8.86 16.38 -3.39
N ASP A 12 8.64 17.70 -3.31
CA ASP A 12 7.44 18.23 -2.66
C ASP A 12 6.17 17.85 -3.43
N ALA A 13 6.19 17.91 -4.76
CA ALA A 13 5.08 17.44 -5.59
C ALA A 13 4.81 15.93 -5.46
N ALA A 14 5.82 15.11 -5.12
CA ALA A 14 5.68 13.67 -4.93
C ALA A 14 5.02 13.29 -3.59
N LYS A 15 4.89 14.21 -2.63
CA LYS A 15 4.34 13.92 -1.28
C LYS A 15 2.87 13.50 -1.29
N TYR A 16 2.13 13.87 -2.33
CA TYR A 16 0.72 13.52 -2.52
C TYR A 16 0.53 12.13 -3.16
N ASP A 17 1.61 11.45 -3.54
CA ASP A 17 1.57 10.04 -3.94
C ASP A 17 1.68 9.20 -2.66
N ALA A 18 0.80 8.22 -2.47
CA ALA A 18 0.57 7.53 -1.19
C ALA A 18 1.58 6.45 -0.86
N SER A 19 2.52 6.19 -1.78
CA SER A 19 3.29 4.96 -1.77
C SER A 19 4.27 4.80 -0.60
N CYS A 20 4.42 5.79 0.31
CA CYS A 20 5.45 5.72 1.34
C CYS A 20 5.32 6.75 2.51
N ALA A 21 5.86 6.39 3.68
CA ALA A 21 5.95 7.21 4.89
C ALA A 21 7.17 8.16 4.84
N SER A 22 6.95 9.47 4.76
CA SER A 22 8.05 10.44 4.88
C SER A 22 8.58 10.46 6.31
N SER A 23 9.90 10.42 6.50
CA SER A 23 10.51 10.75 7.79
C SER A 23 10.33 12.25 8.05
N GLY A 24 9.37 12.62 8.91
CA GLY A 24 9.04 14.02 9.24
C GLY A 24 10.13 14.80 10.01
N ALA A 25 11.39 14.34 10.00
CA ALA A 25 12.47 14.94 10.77
C ALA A 25 13.04 16.19 10.06
N LYS A 26 12.55 17.37 10.44
CA LYS A 26 13.14 18.66 10.08
C LYS A 26 14.16 19.09 11.15
N ARG A 27 15.41 19.36 10.76
CA ARG A 27 16.43 19.98 11.62
C ARG A 27 17.03 21.18 10.89
N SER A 28 16.76 22.37 11.42
CA SER A 28 17.43 23.60 11.00
C SER A 28 18.89 23.56 11.46
N GLY A 29 19.82 23.83 10.55
CA GLY A 29 21.22 24.03 10.91
C GLY A 29 21.39 25.24 11.83
N ASN A 30 22.33 25.19 12.76
CA ASN A 30 22.62 26.26 13.72
C ASN A 30 23.61 27.32 13.21
N GLY A 31 23.86 27.37 11.88
CA GLY A 31 24.81 28.30 11.25
C GLY A 31 26.28 28.07 11.56
N THR A 32 26.63 27.14 12.46
CA THR A 32 28.01 26.85 12.89
C THR A 32 28.40 25.37 12.77
N GLY A 33 27.43 24.49 12.49
CA GLY A 33 27.64 23.06 12.26
C GLY A 33 27.46 22.64 10.79
N VAL A 34 27.93 21.43 10.48
CA VAL A 34 27.72 20.77 9.17
C VAL A 34 26.42 19.99 9.20
N GLY A 35 25.48 20.32 8.30
CA GLY A 35 24.25 19.56 8.05
C GLY A 35 22.95 20.28 8.44
N HIS A 36 21.95 20.14 7.58
CA HIS A 36 20.53 20.43 7.83
C HIS A 36 19.71 19.24 7.28
N SER A 37 18.55 18.94 7.88
CA SER A 37 17.65 17.92 7.35
C SER A 37 16.33 18.56 6.92
N ASP A 38 16.08 18.53 5.62
CA ASP A 38 14.87 19.09 5.02
C ASP A 38 13.80 18.01 4.83
N GLY A 39 14.18 16.72 4.98
CA GLY A 39 13.31 15.57 4.90
C GLY A 39 12.74 15.29 3.50
N MET A 40 13.23 15.96 2.44
CA MET A 40 12.63 15.90 1.11
C MET A 40 13.17 14.76 0.25
N GLY A 41 12.27 13.98 -0.34
CA GLY A 41 12.57 12.99 -1.37
C GLY A 41 13.08 11.64 -0.88
N ILE A 42 13.46 11.48 0.38
CA ILE A 42 13.74 10.16 0.96
C ILE A 42 12.50 9.66 1.68
N CYS A 43 12.14 8.41 1.41
CA CYS A 43 10.96 7.83 1.97
C CYS A 43 11.22 6.42 2.52
N HIS A 44 10.64 6.11 3.68
CA HIS A 44 10.82 4.84 4.36
C HIS A 44 9.70 3.86 3.99
N SER A 45 10.10 2.74 3.40
CA SER A 45 9.24 1.58 3.15
C SER A 45 9.69 0.40 4.01
N TYR A 46 8.82 -0.58 4.21
CA TYR A 46 9.16 -1.76 5.01
C TYR A 46 9.07 -3.02 4.15
N THR A 47 10.07 -3.87 4.26
CA THR A 47 10.06 -5.21 3.65
C THR A 47 9.14 -6.16 4.44
N PRO A 48 8.73 -7.31 3.88
CA PRO A 48 7.84 -8.26 4.57
C PRO A 48 8.37 -8.79 5.92
N ASP A 49 9.67 -8.77 6.13
CA ASP A 49 10.36 -9.11 7.39
C ASP A 49 10.41 -7.94 8.40
N GLY A 50 9.91 -6.76 8.04
CA GLY A 50 9.82 -5.59 8.91
C GLY A 50 11.05 -4.67 8.87
N ARG A 51 11.99 -4.91 7.94
CA ARG A 51 13.17 -4.04 7.77
C ARG A 51 12.77 -2.75 7.07
N CYS A 52 13.17 -1.62 7.64
CA CYS A 52 13.01 -0.31 7.01
C CYS A 52 14.03 -0.16 5.87
N VAL A 53 13.54 0.26 4.70
CA VAL A 53 14.34 0.59 3.51
C VAL A 53 14.09 2.03 3.11
N SER A 54 15.15 2.75 2.76
CA SER A 54 15.07 4.15 2.35
C SER A 54 15.09 4.25 0.83
N LEU A 55 14.07 4.85 0.22
CA LEU A 55 13.96 5.02 -1.23
C LEU A 55 14.02 6.51 -1.59
N LEU A 56 14.72 6.86 -2.67
CA LEU A 56 14.59 8.17 -3.30
C LEU A 56 13.28 8.19 -4.07
N LYS A 57 12.27 8.87 -3.53
CA LYS A 57 10.96 9.06 -4.15
C LYS A 57 10.88 10.44 -4.77
N ILE A 58 10.86 10.49 -6.10
CA ILE A 58 10.80 11.74 -6.86
C ILE A 58 9.90 11.60 -8.10
N LEU A 59 9.46 12.75 -8.61
CA LEU A 59 8.90 12.84 -9.95
C LEU A 59 10.01 13.15 -10.96
N LEU A 60 9.99 12.51 -12.13
CA LEU A 60 10.76 12.97 -13.29
C LEU A 60 10.33 14.40 -13.66
N THR A 61 9.02 14.67 -13.60
CA THR A 61 8.44 15.98 -13.82
C THR A 61 7.08 16.13 -13.15
N ASN A 62 6.72 17.36 -12.79
CA ASN A 62 5.36 17.72 -12.39
C ASN A 62 4.60 18.49 -13.49
N TYR A 63 5.14 18.53 -14.72
CA TYR A 63 4.33 18.85 -15.89
C TYR A 63 3.39 17.67 -16.16
N CYS A 64 2.10 17.95 -16.32
CA CYS A 64 1.11 16.94 -16.63
C CYS A 64 0.11 17.53 -17.63
N THR A 65 -0.23 16.78 -18.67
CA THR A 65 -1.28 17.14 -19.63
C THR A 65 -2.69 16.87 -19.09
N TYR A 66 -2.82 16.03 -18.06
CA TYR A 66 -4.10 15.62 -17.50
C TYR A 66 -4.62 16.62 -16.48
N ASP A 67 -5.94 16.75 -16.37
CA ASP A 67 -6.62 17.67 -15.47
C ASP A 67 -7.30 16.98 -14.27
N CYS A 68 -6.58 16.07 -13.62
CA CYS A 68 -7.08 15.38 -12.42
C CYS A 68 -7.31 16.39 -11.28
N VAL A 69 -8.57 16.63 -10.95
CA VAL A 69 -9.05 17.67 -10.03
C VAL A 69 -8.40 17.59 -8.66
N PHE A 70 -8.23 16.38 -8.12
CA PHE A 70 -7.58 16.13 -6.83
C PHE A 70 -6.05 16.23 -6.86
N CYS A 71 -5.43 16.46 -8.02
CA CYS A 71 -3.97 16.47 -8.17
C CYS A 71 -3.42 17.88 -8.27
N VAL A 72 -2.48 18.24 -7.40
CA VAL A 72 -1.78 19.53 -7.45
C VAL A 72 -1.02 19.77 -8.77
N ASN A 73 -0.64 18.70 -9.47
CA ASN A 73 0.16 18.76 -10.69
C ASN A 73 -0.69 18.82 -11.97
N ARG A 74 -2.02 18.84 -11.85
CA ARG A 74 -2.96 18.90 -12.99
C ARG A 74 -2.65 20.09 -13.91
N VAL A 75 -2.97 19.99 -15.20
CA VAL A 75 -2.61 21.00 -16.20
C VAL A 75 -3.13 22.40 -15.85
N SER A 76 -4.33 22.49 -15.24
CA SER A 76 -4.94 23.76 -14.83
C SER A 76 -4.34 24.41 -13.58
N SER A 77 -3.48 23.72 -12.84
CA SER A 77 -2.86 24.27 -11.63
C SER A 77 -1.70 25.21 -11.94
N ASP A 78 -1.72 26.39 -11.30
CA ASP A 78 -0.63 27.37 -11.31
C ASP A 78 0.38 27.06 -10.19
N VAL A 79 1.19 26.03 -10.43
CA VAL A 79 2.28 25.61 -9.54
C VAL A 79 3.62 25.77 -10.26
N LYS A 80 4.71 25.98 -9.50
CA LYS A 80 6.06 25.96 -10.07
C LYS A 80 6.33 24.59 -10.69
N ARG A 81 6.69 24.56 -11.97
CA ARG A 81 6.94 23.33 -12.70
C ARG A 81 8.40 23.11 -13.02
N ALA A 82 8.84 21.87 -12.87
CA ALA A 82 10.20 21.43 -13.08
C ALA A 82 10.21 20.09 -13.84
N ARG A 83 11.33 19.83 -14.52
CA ARG A 83 11.57 18.58 -15.21
C ARG A 83 13.05 18.22 -15.10
N PHE A 84 13.32 16.99 -14.68
CA PHE A 84 14.63 16.41 -14.80
C PHE A 84 14.85 15.85 -16.20
N THR A 85 16.09 15.88 -16.67
CA THR A 85 16.54 14.96 -17.72
C THR A 85 16.74 13.57 -17.12
N PRO A 86 16.67 12.48 -17.92
CA PRO A 86 16.99 11.15 -17.42
C PRO A 86 18.37 11.07 -16.74
N GLN A 87 19.38 11.74 -17.31
CA GLN A 87 20.73 11.77 -16.74
C GLN A 87 20.77 12.44 -15.36
N GLU A 88 20.05 13.55 -15.16
CA GLU A 88 19.99 14.20 -13.84
C GLU A 88 19.41 13.26 -12.76
N VAL A 89 18.41 12.43 -13.11
CA VAL A 89 17.85 11.44 -12.16
C VAL A 89 18.85 10.32 -11.87
N VAL A 90 19.55 9.83 -12.89
CA VAL A 90 20.60 8.79 -12.74
C VAL A 90 21.70 9.29 -11.80
N ASP A 91 22.25 10.47 -12.06
CA ASP A 91 23.33 11.07 -11.28
C ASP A 91 22.91 11.31 -9.83
N LEU A 92 21.68 11.80 -9.63
CA LEU A 92 21.10 12.01 -8.30
C LEU A 92 20.97 10.69 -7.54
N THR A 93 20.38 9.67 -8.17
CA THR A 93 20.18 8.34 -7.57
C THR A 93 21.51 7.73 -7.15
N LEU A 94 22.51 7.73 -8.04
CA LEU A 94 23.84 7.20 -7.74
C LEU A 94 24.54 7.99 -6.62
N SER A 95 24.36 9.30 -6.58
CA SER A 95 24.96 10.16 -5.54
C SER A 95 24.39 9.86 -4.15
N PHE A 96 23.07 9.66 -4.04
CA PHE A 96 22.44 9.29 -2.77
C PHE A 96 22.78 7.85 -2.37
N TYR A 97 22.82 6.92 -3.33
CA TYR A 97 23.14 5.52 -3.07
C TYR A 97 24.58 5.34 -2.60
N LYS A 98 25.57 5.95 -3.28
CA LYS A 98 27.00 5.85 -2.91
C LYS A 98 27.32 6.45 -1.54
N ARG A 99 26.44 7.33 -1.02
CA ARG A 99 26.53 7.93 0.32
C ARG A 99 25.70 7.17 1.37
N ASN A 100 25.14 6.01 1.01
CA ASN A 100 24.29 5.17 1.85
C ASN A 100 23.03 5.88 2.39
N TYR A 101 22.50 6.87 1.66
CA TYR A 101 21.24 7.54 2.04
C TYR A 101 20.00 6.79 1.55
N ILE A 102 20.12 5.99 0.50
CA ILE A 102 19.03 5.24 -0.10
C ILE A 102 19.50 3.83 -0.47
N GLU A 103 18.55 2.90 -0.53
CA GLU A 103 18.70 1.54 -1.02
C GLU A 103 18.04 1.36 -2.41
N GLY A 104 17.33 2.38 -2.91
CA GLY A 104 16.63 2.31 -4.18
C GLY A 104 15.95 3.60 -4.61
N LEU A 105 15.31 3.54 -5.78
CA LEU A 105 14.61 4.62 -6.47
C LEU A 105 13.13 4.26 -6.62
N PHE A 106 12.25 5.17 -6.21
CA PHE A 106 10.84 5.20 -6.62
C PHE A 106 10.68 6.38 -7.59
N LEU A 107 10.43 6.07 -8.86
CA LEU A 107 10.32 7.07 -9.91
C LEU A 107 8.91 7.09 -10.50
N SER A 108 8.31 8.27 -10.42
CA SER A 108 7.00 8.58 -10.99
C SER A 108 7.12 9.81 -11.90
N SER A 109 6.04 10.21 -12.56
CA SER A 109 6.03 11.37 -13.45
C SER A 109 4.62 11.91 -13.63
N GLY A 110 4.49 13.20 -13.87
CA GLY A 110 3.37 13.71 -14.66
C GLY A 110 3.51 13.29 -16.13
N ILE A 111 2.39 13.30 -16.86
CA ILE A 111 2.36 12.88 -18.26
C ILE A 111 2.72 14.05 -19.15
N ILE A 112 3.78 13.91 -19.95
CA ILE A 112 4.26 14.92 -20.87
C ILE A 112 4.25 14.38 -22.29
N GLN A 113 3.77 15.19 -23.24
CA GLN A 113 3.55 14.81 -24.64
C GLN A 113 2.54 13.65 -24.78
N THR A 114 2.99 12.42 -24.58
CA THR A 114 2.18 11.20 -24.65
C THR A 114 2.53 10.24 -23.51
N PRO A 115 1.64 9.28 -23.17
CA PRO A 115 1.96 8.18 -22.27
C PRO A 115 3.26 7.46 -22.65
N ASP A 116 3.41 7.11 -23.93
CA ASP A 116 4.60 6.44 -24.48
C ASP A 116 5.87 7.25 -24.24
N TYR A 117 5.88 8.52 -24.66
CA TYR A 117 7.06 9.38 -24.50
C TYR A 117 7.47 9.47 -23.02
N THR A 118 6.50 9.64 -22.12
CA THR A 118 6.77 9.69 -20.68
C THR A 118 7.35 8.37 -20.18
N MET A 119 6.79 7.25 -20.62
CA MET A 119 7.25 5.91 -20.23
C MET A 119 8.67 5.63 -20.74
N GLU A 120 9.00 6.01 -21.97
CA GLU A 120 10.36 5.93 -22.53
C GLU A 120 11.39 6.68 -21.67
N GLN A 121 11.04 7.85 -21.12
CA GLN A 121 11.95 8.59 -20.24
C GLN A 121 12.19 7.83 -18.92
N LEU A 122 11.14 7.23 -18.34
CA LEU A 122 11.25 6.43 -17.12
C LEU A 122 12.11 5.18 -17.35
N ILE A 123 11.88 4.48 -18.47
CA ILE A 123 12.66 3.31 -18.89
C ILE A 123 14.11 3.71 -19.11
N THR A 124 14.37 4.86 -19.74
CA THR A 124 15.74 5.34 -19.98
C THR A 124 16.51 5.50 -18.67
N VAL A 125 15.90 6.07 -17.63
CA VAL A 125 16.53 6.17 -16.30
C VAL A 125 16.88 4.79 -15.75
N ALA A 126 15.90 3.88 -15.69
CA ALA A 126 16.08 2.57 -15.10
C ALA A 126 17.09 1.70 -15.88
N ARG A 127 17.00 1.73 -17.20
CA ARG A 127 17.92 1.03 -18.11
C ARG A 127 19.35 1.53 -17.94
N THR A 128 19.58 2.85 -17.91
CA THR A 128 20.92 3.42 -17.69
C THR A 128 21.46 3.01 -16.31
N LEU A 129 20.64 3.05 -15.25
CA LEU A 129 21.06 2.56 -13.93
C LEU A 129 21.47 1.09 -13.98
N ARG A 130 20.69 0.21 -14.61
CA ARG A 130 20.96 -1.23 -14.66
C ARG A 130 22.12 -1.60 -15.57
N GLU A 131 22.13 -1.10 -16.80
CA GLU A 131 23.01 -1.59 -17.87
C GLU A 131 24.34 -0.84 -17.94
N VAL A 132 24.35 0.47 -17.62
CA VAL A 132 25.57 1.29 -17.68
C VAL A 132 26.27 1.35 -16.33
N HIS A 133 25.51 1.48 -15.24
CA HIS A 133 26.07 1.66 -13.90
C HIS A 133 26.02 0.42 -13.02
N SER A 134 25.48 -0.71 -13.53
CA SER A 134 25.33 -1.96 -12.77
C SER A 134 24.66 -1.74 -11.40
N PHE A 135 23.70 -0.81 -11.34
CA PHE A 135 23.01 -0.46 -10.11
C PHE A 135 22.21 -1.67 -9.62
N GLY A 136 22.53 -2.16 -8.42
CA GLY A 136 21.86 -3.31 -7.79
C GLY A 136 20.78 -2.94 -6.78
N GLY A 137 20.54 -1.64 -6.54
CA GLY A 137 19.51 -1.16 -5.63
C GLY A 137 18.09 -1.37 -6.17
N TYR A 138 17.09 -1.18 -5.30
CA TYR A 138 15.68 -1.36 -5.66
C TYR A 138 15.21 -0.29 -6.66
N ILE A 139 14.41 -0.65 -7.66
CA ILE A 139 13.76 0.29 -8.60
C ILE A 139 12.26 0.01 -8.67
N HIS A 140 11.45 1.00 -8.29
CA HIS A 140 10.01 1.02 -8.52
C HIS A 140 9.70 2.09 -9.56
N LEU A 141 9.13 1.68 -10.70
CA LEU A 141 8.61 2.60 -11.71
C LEU A 141 7.08 2.67 -11.65
N LYS A 142 6.55 3.89 -11.72
CA LYS A 142 5.12 4.09 -11.96
C LYS A 142 4.84 3.96 -13.45
N ALA A 143 4.22 2.86 -13.85
CA ALA A 143 3.77 2.66 -15.22
C ALA A 143 2.72 3.72 -15.56
N ILE A 144 2.86 4.33 -16.74
CA ILE A 144 1.91 5.34 -17.22
C ILE A 144 0.77 4.62 -17.95
N PRO A 145 -0.48 4.70 -17.46
CA PRO A 145 -1.61 4.09 -18.14
C PRO A 145 -1.74 4.57 -19.59
N GLY A 146 -1.96 3.62 -20.51
CA GLY A 146 -2.06 3.89 -21.94
C GLY A 146 -0.71 3.97 -22.67
N ALA A 147 0.40 3.63 -21.99
CA ALA A 147 1.65 3.33 -22.69
C ALA A 147 1.53 1.99 -23.43
N SER A 148 2.24 1.87 -24.55
CA SER A 148 2.25 0.67 -25.39
C SER A 148 2.78 -0.55 -24.64
N ASP A 149 2.25 -1.72 -25.02
CA ASP A 149 2.61 -3.01 -24.43
C ASP A 149 4.13 -3.27 -24.43
N LEU A 150 4.81 -2.93 -25.53
CA LEU A 150 6.27 -3.03 -25.65
C LEU A 150 7.02 -2.21 -24.58
N LEU A 151 6.53 -1.01 -24.25
CA LEU A 151 7.16 -0.17 -23.23
C LEU A 151 6.90 -0.73 -21.82
N ILE A 152 5.72 -1.29 -21.56
CA ILE A 152 5.42 -1.99 -20.31
C ILE A 152 6.32 -3.20 -20.13
N GLU A 153 6.51 -3.99 -21.18
CA GLU A 153 7.43 -5.12 -21.21
C GLU A 153 8.86 -4.66 -20.84
N GLN A 154 9.38 -3.65 -21.53
CA GLN A 154 10.72 -3.10 -21.32
C GLN A 154 10.89 -2.58 -19.88
N ALA A 155 9.89 -1.88 -19.35
CA ALA A 155 9.92 -1.35 -18.00
C ALA A 155 10.02 -2.45 -16.95
N GLY A 156 9.24 -3.52 -17.09
CA GLY A 156 9.26 -4.63 -16.14
C GLY A 156 10.56 -5.43 -16.16
N ARG A 157 11.32 -5.42 -17.27
CA ARG A 157 12.65 -6.04 -17.36
C ARG A 157 13.74 -5.28 -16.60
N VAL A 158 13.58 -3.97 -16.39
CA VAL A 158 14.59 -3.11 -15.72
C VAL A 158 14.19 -2.70 -14.30
N ALA A 159 12.89 -2.76 -13.96
CA ALA A 159 12.35 -2.44 -12.65
C ALA A 159 12.16 -3.68 -11.76
N ASP A 160 12.25 -3.48 -10.43
CA ASP A 160 11.88 -4.51 -9.45
C ASP A 160 10.37 -4.56 -9.22
N ARG A 161 9.70 -3.40 -9.29
CA ARG A 161 8.25 -3.25 -9.14
C ARG A 161 7.70 -2.26 -10.16
N LEU A 162 6.52 -2.57 -10.67
CA LEU A 162 5.70 -1.64 -11.44
C LEU A 162 4.46 -1.24 -10.66
N SER A 163 3.93 -0.04 -10.90
CA SER A 163 2.60 0.34 -10.40
C SER A 163 1.85 1.23 -11.38
N ALA A 164 0.58 0.93 -11.61
CA ALA A 164 -0.34 1.80 -12.34
C ALA A 164 -1.37 2.37 -11.35
N ASN A 165 -1.60 3.68 -11.35
CA ASN A 165 -2.54 4.29 -10.41
C ASN A 165 -3.98 4.23 -10.93
N MET A 166 -4.85 3.59 -10.15
CA MET A 166 -6.30 3.61 -10.33
C MET A 166 -6.92 4.97 -9.94
N GLU A 167 -6.38 5.61 -8.90
CA GLU A 167 -6.84 6.88 -8.30
C GLU A 167 -8.20 6.83 -7.62
N LEU A 168 -9.28 6.44 -8.31
CA LEU A 168 -10.63 6.46 -7.76
C LEU A 168 -11.34 5.11 -7.95
N PRO A 169 -12.26 4.71 -7.05
CA PRO A 169 -12.79 3.35 -7.04
C PRO A 169 -13.79 3.07 -8.16
N THR A 170 -14.47 4.09 -8.70
CA THR A 170 -15.51 3.93 -9.73
C THR A 170 -15.26 4.77 -10.99
N GLN A 171 -15.83 4.35 -12.12
CA GLN A 171 -15.72 5.09 -13.37
C GLN A 171 -16.42 6.45 -13.29
N GLN A 172 -17.52 6.54 -12.53
CA GLN A 172 -18.24 7.80 -12.34
C GLN A 172 -17.38 8.82 -11.56
N ASP A 173 -16.64 8.35 -10.55
CA ASP A 173 -15.70 9.18 -9.79
C ASP A 173 -14.58 9.73 -10.70
N LEU A 174 -14.02 8.89 -11.58
CA LEU A 174 -13.04 9.33 -12.58
C LEU A 174 -13.63 10.36 -13.55
N VAL A 175 -14.84 10.16 -14.06
CA VAL A 175 -15.47 11.17 -14.95
C VAL A 175 -15.61 12.51 -14.23
N GLN A 176 -15.94 12.52 -12.94
CA GLN A 176 -16.12 13.74 -12.18
C GLN A 176 -14.81 14.46 -11.85
N LEU A 177 -13.77 13.70 -11.48
CA LEU A 177 -12.55 14.26 -10.88
C LEU A 177 -11.25 13.98 -11.64
N ALA A 178 -11.24 13.12 -12.64
CA ALA A 178 -10.08 12.82 -13.48
C ALA A 178 -10.52 12.41 -14.90
N PRO A 179 -11.15 13.33 -15.66
CA PRO A 179 -11.81 13.01 -16.92
C PRO A 179 -10.88 12.44 -18.01
N ASP A 180 -9.58 12.72 -17.94
CA ASP A 180 -8.57 12.18 -18.84
C ASP A 180 -8.17 10.72 -18.52
N LYS A 181 -8.65 10.18 -17.40
CA LYS A 181 -8.40 8.80 -16.97
C LYS A 181 -9.63 7.93 -17.21
N LYS A 182 -9.38 6.69 -17.61
CA LYS A 182 -10.41 5.68 -17.81
C LYS A 182 -9.98 4.36 -17.16
N ILE A 183 -10.93 3.67 -16.53
CA ILE A 183 -10.66 2.41 -15.83
C ILE A 183 -10.13 1.36 -16.80
N ASP A 184 -10.74 1.23 -17.98
CA ASP A 184 -10.35 0.27 -19.01
C ASP A 184 -8.87 0.40 -19.41
N VAL A 185 -8.38 1.62 -19.65
CA VAL A 185 -6.98 1.89 -20.00
C VAL A 185 -6.02 1.56 -18.83
N ILE A 186 -6.44 1.85 -17.60
CA ILE A 186 -5.63 1.57 -16.40
C ILE A 186 -5.54 0.06 -16.17
N GLU A 187 -6.67 -0.63 -16.25
CA GLU A 187 -6.78 -2.07 -16.10
C GLU A 187 -6.08 -2.82 -17.23
N GLU A 188 -6.13 -2.32 -18.46
CA GLU A 188 -5.34 -2.86 -19.59
C GLU A 188 -3.84 -2.82 -19.27
N THR A 189 -3.33 -1.69 -18.75
CA THR A 189 -1.92 -1.59 -18.32
C THR A 189 -1.60 -2.59 -17.20
N MET A 190 -2.50 -2.83 -16.25
CA MET A 190 -2.31 -3.85 -15.20
C MET A 190 -2.34 -5.28 -15.76
N SER A 191 -3.18 -5.54 -16.76
CA SER A 191 -3.26 -6.82 -17.48
C SER A 191 -1.95 -7.10 -18.20
N GLN A 192 -1.42 -6.13 -18.95
CA GLN A 192 -0.12 -6.25 -19.62
C GLN A 192 0.99 -6.60 -18.60
N ILE A 193 1.05 -5.88 -17.47
CA ILE A 193 2.04 -6.18 -16.41
C ILE A 193 1.86 -7.60 -15.85
N PHE A 194 0.61 -8.04 -15.66
CA PHE A 194 0.29 -9.37 -15.16
C PHE A 194 0.72 -10.47 -16.14
N GLU A 195 0.37 -10.32 -17.42
CA GLU A 195 0.66 -11.27 -18.50
C GLU A 195 2.18 -11.43 -18.70
N HIS A 196 2.91 -10.32 -18.90
CA HIS A 196 4.37 -10.34 -19.03
C HIS A 196 5.07 -10.96 -17.82
N LYS A 197 4.51 -10.72 -16.61
CA LYS A 197 5.04 -11.34 -15.39
C LYS A 197 4.80 -12.85 -15.37
N ALA A 198 3.60 -13.29 -15.75
CA ALA A 198 3.24 -14.70 -15.77
C ALA A 198 4.10 -15.46 -16.79
N GLU A 199 4.29 -14.90 -17.98
CA GLU A 199 5.18 -15.42 -19.02
C GLU A 199 6.62 -15.56 -18.53
N ALA A 200 7.18 -14.48 -17.96
CA ALA A 200 8.56 -14.49 -17.45
C ALA A 200 8.76 -15.48 -16.28
N ASP A 201 7.76 -15.64 -15.41
CA ASP A 201 7.80 -16.61 -14.32
C ASP A 201 7.72 -18.06 -14.86
N GLU A 202 6.98 -18.30 -15.94
CA GLU A 202 6.88 -19.62 -16.58
C GLU A 202 8.14 -19.99 -17.36
N ASP A 203 8.68 -19.07 -18.16
CA ASP A 203 9.98 -19.22 -18.82
C ASP A 203 11.08 -19.59 -17.83
N ARG A 204 11.04 -18.99 -16.63
CA ARG A 204 12.00 -19.27 -15.58
C ARG A 204 11.82 -20.62 -14.91
N LYS A 205 10.61 -21.20 -14.91
CA LYS A 205 10.39 -22.57 -14.41
C LYS A 205 10.87 -23.61 -15.42
N THR A 206 10.68 -23.36 -16.70
CA THR A 206 10.97 -24.30 -17.80
C THR A 206 12.41 -24.23 -18.31
N ALA A 207 13.10 -23.10 -18.11
CA ALA A 207 14.48 -22.95 -18.54
C ALA A 207 15.44 -23.91 -17.84
N SER A 208 16.36 -24.48 -18.64
CA SER A 208 17.44 -25.36 -18.17
C SER A 208 18.37 -24.69 -17.16
N SER A 209 18.51 -23.36 -17.24
CA SER A 209 19.20 -22.53 -16.25
C SER A 209 18.34 -21.34 -15.85
N ARG A 210 17.90 -21.31 -14.58
CA ARG A 210 17.13 -20.19 -14.02
C ARG A 210 17.90 -18.87 -13.96
N ALA A 211 19.23 -18.92 -14.08
CA ALA A 211 20.10 -17.75 -14.02
C ALA A 211 20.18 -16.99 -15.35
N THR A 212 19.81 -17.63 -16.48
CA THR A 212 19.89 -17.02 -17.81
C THR A 212 18.61 -16.29 -18.21
N VAL A 213 17.48 -16.58 -17.55
CA VAL A 213 16.19 -15.91 -17.81
C VAL A 213 16.12 -14.59 -17.05
N LYS A 214 15.89 -13.49 -17.78
CA LYS A 214 15.70 -12.16 -17.17
C LYS A 214 14.42 -12.15 -16.35
N ARG A 215 14.49 -11.61 -15.13
CA ARG A 215 13.31 -11.42 -14.28
C ARG A 215 12.45 -10.29 -14.83
N PHE A 216 11.15 -10.37 -14.59
CA PHE A 216 10.19 -9.30 -14.84
C PHE A 216 9.56 -8.88 -13.51
N ALA A 217 9.70 -7.60 -13.13
CA ALA A 217 9.13 -6.98 -11.94
C ALA A 217 9.03 -7.95 -10.74
N PRO A 218 10.15 -8.49 -10.23
CA PRO A 218 10.15 -9.58 -9.25
C PRO A 218 9.40 -9.25 -7.94
N ALA A 219 9.26 -7.97 -7.57
CA ALA A 219 8.49 -7.52 -6.42
C ALA A 219 6.99 -7.29 -6.74
N GLY A 220 6.55 -7.71 -7.94
CA GLY A 220 5.18 -7.69 -8.45
C GLY A 220 4.70 -6.30 -8.83
N GLN A 221 3.38 -6.17 -8.93
CA GLN A 221 2.71 -4.90 -9.22
C GLN A 221 1.82 -4.39 -8.09
N SER A 222 1.59 -3.09 -8.06
CA SER A 222 0.74 -2.43 -7.06
C SER A 222 -0.07 -1.28 -7.69
N THR A 223 -1.08 -0.81 -6.98
CA THR A 223 -1.87 0.37 -7.38
C THR A 223 -2.18 1.26 -6.18
N GLN A 224 -2.85 2.39 -6.42
CA GLN A 224 -3.23 3.37 -5.42
C GLN A 224 -4.69 3.83 -5.64
N LEU A 225 -5.40 3.99 -4.53
CA LEU A 225 -6.72 4.61 -4.44
C LEU A 225 -6.68 5.81 -3.49
N VAL A 226 -7.32 6.90 -3.91
CA VAL A 226 -7.56 8.11 -3.13
C VAL A 226 -8.89 7.95 -2.41
N VAL A 227 -8.87 8.04 -1.09
CA VAL A 227 -10.00 7.82 -0.20
C VAL A 227 -10.57 9.15 0.25
N GLY A 228 -11.87 9.34 0.05
CA GLY A 228 -12.58 10.52 0.53
C GLY A 228 -12.39 11.78 -0.33
N ALA A 229 -11.93 11.65 -1.58
CA ALA A 229 -12.08 12.71 -2.59
C ALA A 229 -13.51 12.78 -3.15
N THR A 230 -14.23 11.66 -3.10
CA THR A 230 -15.62 11.45 -3.53
C THR A 230 -16.44 10.85 -2.38
N PRO A 231 -17.78 10.84 -2.48
CA PRO A 231 -18.64 10.18 -1.48
C PRO A 231 -18.61 8.64 -1.57
N SER A 232 -17.72 8.04 -2.35
CA SER A 232 -17.63 6.59 -2.51
C SER A 232 -17.47 5.89 -1.16
N THR A 233 -18.23 4.83 -1.00
CA THR A 233 -18.34 4.04 0.22
C THR A 233 -17.14 3.09 0.37
N ASP A 234 -16.89 2.62 1.59
CA ASP A 234 -15.85 1.61 1.79
C ASP A 234 -16.24 0.28 1.10
N GLN A 235 -17.53 -0.03 0.98
CA GLN A 235 -18.03 -1.17 0.21
C GLN A 235 -17.58 -1.12 -1.25
N GLU A 236 -17.73 0.02 -1.93
CA GLU A 236 -17.26 0.20 -3.31
C GLU A 236 -15.73 0.07 -3.40
N ILE A 237 -15.00 0.67 -2.45
CA ILE A 237 -13.53 0.59 -2.42
C ILE A 237 -13.07 -0.86 -2.24
N LEU A 238 -13.67 -1.62 -1.32
CA LEU A 238 -13.33 -3.01 -1.06
C LEU A 238 -13.77 -3.95 -2.20
N ALA A 239 -14.88 -3.64 -2.88
CA ALA A 239 -15.29 -4.35 -4.10
C ALA A 239 -14.26 -4.14 -5.21
N THR A 240 -13.85 -2.90 -5.48
CA THR A 240 -12.77 -2.59 -6.43
C THR A 240 -11.47 -3.27 -6.03
N ALA A 241 -11.10 -3.26 -4.74
CA ALA A 241 -9.92 -3.97 -4.26
C ALA A 241 -9.98 -5.48 -4.54
N SER A 242 -11.13 -6.11 -4.28
CA SER A 242 -11.36 -7.55 -4.55
C SER A 242 -11.19 -7.87 -6.04
N HIS A 243 -11.78 -7.05 -6.92
CA HIS A 243 -11.65 -7.17 -8.38
C HIS A 243 -10.19 -7.09 -8.82
N LEU A 244 -9.48 -6.05 -8.36
CA LEU A 244 -8.09 -5.81 -8.77
C LEU A 244 -7.14 -6.92 -8.27
N TYR A 245 -7.32 -7.42 -7.06
CA TYR A 245 -6.54 -8.56 -6.57
C TYR A 245 -6.81 -9.85 -7.34
N GLY A 246 -8.08 -10.13 -7.64
CA GLY A 246 -8.49 -11.33 -8.35
C GLY A 246 -7.98 -11.40 -9.78
N ASN A 247 -7.97 -10.27 -10.48
CA ASN A 247 -7.68 -10.23 -11.92
C ASN A 247 -6.20 -9.94 -12.26
N TYR A 248 -5.44 -9.28 -11.38
CA TYR A 248 -4.10 -8.77 -11.73
C TYR A 248 -2.96 -9.25 -10.81
N ASP A 249 -3.21 -10.17 -9.87
CA ASP A 249 -2.26 -10.63 -8.82
C ASP A 249 -1.51 -9.45 -8.16
N LEU A 250 -2.25 -8.39 -7.81
CA LEU A 250 -1.65 -7.23 -7.16
C LEU A 250 -0.97 -7.63 -5.85
N ARG A 251 0.24 -7.12 -5.62
CA ARG A 251 0.94 -7.30 -4.34
C ARG A 251 0.47 -6.34 -3.27
N ARG A 252 -0.11 -5.20 -3.65
CA ARG A 252 -0.62 -4.20 -2.70
C ARG A 252 -1.49 -3.15 -3.40
N ILE A 253 -2.53 -2.71 -2.71
CA ILE A 253 -3.26 -1.48 -2.98
C ILE A 253 -2.85 -0.48 -1.89
N TYR A 254 -2.50 0.73 -2.30
CA TYR A 254 -2.21 1.84 -1.40
C TYR A 254 -3.46 2.71 -1.27
N TYR A 255 -3.99 2.81 -0.06
CA TYR A 255 -5.07 3.74 0.27
C TYR A 255 -4.45 5.05 0.76
N SER A 256 -4.95 6.17 0.25
CA SER A 256 -4.48 7.51 0.61
C SER A 256 -5.64 8.40 0.93
N GLY A 257 -5.73 8.87 2.18
CA GLY A 257 -6.69 9.90 2.52
C GLY A 257 -6.47 11.15 1.67
N PHE A 258 -7.54 11.62 1.01
CA PHE A 258 -7.50 12.88 0.29
C PHE A 258 -7.15 14.03 1.26
N SER A 259 -6.15 14.82 0.87
CA SER A 259 -5.79 16.06 1.57
C SER A 259 -6.11 17.25 0.67
N PRO A 260 -6.96 18.18 1.13
CA PRO A 260 -7.16 19.46 0.46
C PRO A 260 -5.83 20.20 0.32
N PHE A 261 -5.73 20.99 -0.74
CA PHE A 261 -4.58 21.84 -1.02
C PHE A 261 -5.05 23.27 -1.35
N PRO A 262 -4.17 24.29 -1.19
CA PRO A 262 -4.51 25.65 -1.55
C PRO A 262 -4.95 25.74 -3.01
N GLN A 263 -6.01 26.51 -3.30
CA GLN A 263 -6.61 26.61 -4.64
C GLN A 263 -7.20 25.29 -5.18
N GLY A 264 -7.58 24.38 -4.28
CA GLY A 264 -8.37 23.20 -4.64
C GLY A 264 -9.69 23.56 -5.33
N ASP A 265 -10.13 22.70 -6.24
CA ASP A 265 -11.40 22.83 -6.95
C ASP A 265 -12.59 22.70 -5.99
N ALA A 266 -13.67 23.45 -6.23
CA ALA A 266 -14.86 23.45 -5.39
C ALA A 266 -15.59 22.09 -5.35
N ARG A 267 -15.34 21.21 -6.33
CA ARG A 267 -15.85 19.83 -6.33
C ARG A 267 -15.24 18.95 -5.25
N LEU A 268 -14.07 19.32 -4.71
CA LEU A 268 -13.36 18.52 -3.72
C LEU A 268 -13.82 18.86 -2.29
N PRO A 269 -13.77 17.88 -1.38
CA PRO A 269 -14.03 18.14 0.04
C PRO A 269 -13.07 19.19 0.61
N LEU A 270 -13.60 20.09 1.45
CA LEU A 270 -12.80 21.11 2.15
C LEU A 270 -12.02 20.55 3.34
N ARG A 271 -12.39 19.34 3.81
CA ARG A 271 -11.76 18.67 4.94
C ARG A 271 -11.01 17.44 4.47
N PRO A 272 -9.85 17.13 5.07
CA PRO A 272 -9.15 15.89 4.78
C PRO A 272 -10.01 14.68 5.16
N ALA A 273 -9.81 13.59 4.45
CA ALA A 273 -10.37 12.30 4.85
C ALA A 273 -9.84 11.92 6.24
N PRO A 274 -10.68 11.34 7.13
CA PRO A 274 -10.21 10.89 8.44
C PRO A 274 -9.09 9.85 8.28
N LEU A 275 -7.93 10.07 8.90
CA LEU A 275 -6.81 9.11 8.87
C LEU A 275 -7.21 7.71 9.36
N VAL A 276 -8.17 7.65 10.29
CA VAL A 276 -8.73 6.39 10.79
C VAL A 276 -9.41 5.60 9.68
N ARG A 277 -10.08 6.26 8.73
CA ARG A 277 -10.73 5.59 7.59
C ARG A 277 -9.70 4.91 6.68
N GLU A 278 -8.60 5.60 6.38
CA GLU A 278 -7.47 5.02 5.63
C GLU A 278 -6.92 3.78 6.35
N HIS A 279 -6.71 3.88 7.66
CA HIS A 279 -6.24 2.77 8.47
C HIS A 279 -7.23 1.58 8.46
N ARG A 280 -8.54 1.83 8.57
CA ARG A 280 -9.57 0.78 8.50
C ARG A 280 -9.59 0.05 7.16
N LEU A 281 -9.39 0.77 6.06
CA LEU A 281 -9.26 0.15 4.74
C LEU A 281 -8.03 -0.74 4.65
N TYR A 282 -6.88 -0.33 5.20
CA TYR A 282 -5.70 -1.21 5.27
C TYR A 282 -5.95 -2.46 6.13
N GLN A 283 -6.69 -2.35 7.23
CA GLN A 283 -7.05 -3.51 8.05
C GLN A 283 -7.99 -4.45 7.29
N ALA A 284 -9.02 -3.92 6.64
CA ALA A 284 -9.95 -4.69 5.81
C ALA A 284 -9.24 -5.40 4.64
N ASP A 285 -8.37 -4.68 3.92
CA ASP A 285 -7.52 -5.22 2.86
C ASP A 285 -6.65 -6.38 3.35
N TRP A 286 -6.04 -6.24 4.53
CA TRP A 286 -5.25 -7.29 5.15
C TRP A 286 -6.08 -8.54 5.48
N LEU A 287 -7.30 -8.35 6.00
CA LEU A 287 -8.24 -9.44 6.25
C LEU A 287 -8.62 -10.16 4.95
N MET A 288 -8.86 -9.42 3.87
CA MET A 288 -9.20 -10.02 2.59
C MET A 288 -8.04 -10.88 2.05
N ARG A 289 -6.82 -10.36 2.10
CA ARG A 289 -5.66 -11.01 1.50
C ARG A 289 -5.09 -12.17 2.29
N TYR A 290 -5.07 -12.08 3.62
CA TYR A 290 -4.38 -13.05 4.47
C TYR A 290 -5.34 -13.88 5.33
N TYR A 291 -6.55 -13.39 5.58
CA TYR A 291 -7.55 -14.05 6.42
C TYR A 291 -8.69 -14.67 5.62
N GLY A 292 -8.76 -14.40 4.31
CA GLY A 292 -9.79 -14.95 3.42
C GLY A 292 -11.17 -14.35 3.66
N PHE A 293 -11.25 -13.12 4.18
CA PHE A 293 -12.51 -12.37 4.22
C PHE A 293 -12.91 -11.91 2.81
N LYS A 294 -14.20 -11.87 2.54
CA LYS A 294 -14.76 -11.17 1.37
C LYS A 294 -15.14 -9.75 1.76
N GLY A 295 -15.11 -8.82 0.81
CA GLY A 295 -15.52 -7.43 1.06
C GLY A 295 -16.97 -7.30 1.57
N GLU A 296 -17.86 -8.15 1.06
CA GLU A 296 -19.27 -8.26 1.48
C GLU A 296 -19.45 -8.76 2.91
N GLU A 297 -18.44 -9.42 3.49
CA GLU A 297 -18.48 -9.79 4.92
C GLU A 297 -18.15 -8.59 5.80
N LEU A 298 -17.36 -7.63 5.31
CA LEU A 298 -16.87 -6.49 6.09
C LEU A 298 -17.78 -5.26 5.97
N THR A 299 -18.59 -5.18 4.91
CA THR A 299 -19.51 -4.08 4.64
C THR A 299 -20.78 -4.63 3.98
N THR A 300 -21.95 -4.14 4.39
CA THR A 300 -23.26 -4.53 3.82
C THR A 300 -23.94 -3.33 3.15
N PRO A 301 -24.98 -3.53 2.31
CA PRO A 301 -25.74 -2.41 1.75
C PRO A 301 -26.34 -1.46 2.82
N GLU A 302 -26.68 -2.00 4.00
CA GLU A 302 -27.20 -1.23 5.14
C GLU A 302 -26.09 -0.52 5.92
N GLN A 303 -24.88 -1.10 5.93
CA GLN A 303 -23.68 -0.56 6.57
C GLN A 303 -22.49 -0.55 5.57
N PRO A 304 -22.51 0.38 4.60
CA PRO A 304 -21.56 0.37 3.48
C PRO A 304 -20.18 0.95 3.84
N ASN A 305 -20.01 1.47 5.05
CA ASN A 305 -18.75 2.05 5.54
C ASN A 305 -18.25 1.30 6.78
N LEU A 306 -16.94 1.19 6.91
CA LEU A 306 -16.29 0.54 8.04
C LEU A 306 -16.47 1.36 9.32
N ASP A 307 -16.61 0.69 10.46
CA ASP A 307 -16.65 1.34 11.77
C ASP A 307 -15.30 2.03 12.05
N LEU A 308 -15.34 3.33 12.32
CA LEU A 308 -14.13 4.11 12.63
C LEU A 308 -13.64 3.85 14.06
N THR A 309 -14.51 3.44 14.97
CA THR A 309 -14.20 3.22 16.39
C THR A 309 -13.65 1.82 16.66
N GLN A 310 -14.08 0.82 15.89
CA GLN A 310 -13.71 -0.59 16.10
C GLN A 310 -12.95 -1.15 14.90
N ASP A 311 -12.04 -2.11 15.14
CA ASP A 311 -11.36 -2.77 14.02
C ASP A 311 -12.35 -3.65 13.21
N PRO A 312 -12.12 -3.86 11.90
CA PRO A 312 -13.08 -4.58 11.05
C PRO A 312 -13.29 -6.04 11.46
N LYS A 313 -12.27 -6.70 12.05
CA LYS A 313 -12.37 -8.10 12.45
C LYS A 313 -13.23 -8.26 13.70
N LEU A 314 -13.07 -7.37 14.68
CA LEU A 314 -13.94 -7.30 15.85
C LEU A 314 -15.36 -6.92 15.45
N THR A 315 -15.53 -5.92 14.60
CA THR A 315 -16.85 -5.48 14.10
C THR A 315 -17.61 -6.66 13.48
N TRP A 316 -16.94 -7.41 12.60
CA TRP A 316 -17.49 -8.63 12.02
C TRP A 316 -17.84 -9.69 13.07
N ALA A 317 -16.95 -9.93 14.04
CA ALA A 317 -17.17 -10.95 15.07
C ALA A 317 -18.34 -10.61 16.01
N LEU A 318 -18.56 -9.34 16.29
CA LEU A 318 -19.72 -8.87 17.05
C LEU A 318 -21.00 -8.96 16.24
N ALA A 319 -20.96 -8.80 14.92
CA ALA A 319 -22.13 -9.01 14.08
C ALA A 319 -22.50 -10.50 13.95
N HIS A 320 -21.51 -11.40 14.03
CA HIS A 320 -21.68 -12.86 13.85
C HIS A 320 -21.40 -13.63 15.16
N ARG A 321 -22.17 -13.32 16.21
CA ARG A 321 -21.98 -13.94 17.54
C ARG A 321 -22.21 -15.45 17.51
N GLU A 322 -23.08 -15.93 16.64
CA GLU A 322 -23.38 -17.35 16.40
C GLU A 322 -22.17 -18.16 15.94
N PHE A 323 -21.12 -17.50 15.42
CA PHE A 323 -19.88 -18.14 15.04
C PHE A 323 -19.02 -18.56 16.25
N PHE A 324 -19.31 -18.02 17.44
CA PHE A 324 -18.49 -18.18 18.63
C PHE A 324 -19.24 -18.96 19.72
N PRO A 325 -18.50 -19.68 20.60
CA PRO A 325 -17.04 -19.72 20.71
C PRO A 325 -16.36 -20.73 19.76
N VAL A 326 -15.11 -20.41 19.40
CA VAL A 326 -14.25 -21.26 18.58
C VAL A 326 -13.34 -22.12 19.46
N ASP A 327 -13.44 -23.45 19.33
CA ASP A 327 -12.51 -24.39 19.99
C ASP A 327 -11.13 -24.35 19.31
N VAL A 328 -10.12 -23.78 19.98
CA VAL A 328 -8.76 -23.61 19.41
C VAL A 328 -8.07 -24.94 19.10
N ASN A 329 -8.47 -26.01 19.76
CA ASN A 329 -7.89 -27.34 19.60
C ASN A 329 -8.49 -28.11 18.42
N LYS A 330 -9.69 -27.73 17.96
CA LYS A 330 -10.41 -28.42 16.86
C LYS A 330 -10.60 -27.58 15.60
N ALA A 331 -10.71 -26.26 15.74
CA ALA A 331 -11.06 -25.37 14.64
C ALA A 331 -10.10 -25.47 13.45
N THR A 332 -10.61 -25.32 12.23
CA THR A 332 -9.73 -25.20 11.06
C THR A 332 -8.96 -23.88 11.09
N ARG A 333 -7.96 -23.78 10.23
CA ARG A 333 -7.14 -22.57 10.08
C ARG A 333 -8.02 -21.35 9.75
N GLU A 334 -8.95 -21.52 8.83
CA GLU A 334 -9.85 -20.48 8.32
C GLU A 334 -10.77 -19.97 9.42
N VAL A 335 -11.33 -20.88 10.23
CA VAL A 335 -12.18 -20.54 11.37
C VAL A 335 -11.37 -19.79 12.44
N MET A 336 -10.15 -20.23 12.72
CA MET A 336 -9.28 -19.59 13.70
C MET A 336 -8.85 -18.18 13.28
N LEU A 337 -8.65 -17.96 11.97
CA LEU A 337 -8.40 -16.63 11.41
C LEU A 337 -9.57 -15.68 11.66
N ARG A 338 -10.80 -16.14 11.91
CA ARG A 338 -11.93 -15.26 12.22
C ARG A 338 -11.94 -14.73 13.67
N VAL A 339 -11.18 -15.33 14.59
CA VAL A 339 -11.18 -14.99 16.02
C VAL A 339 -10.47 -13.65 16.31
N PRO A 340 -11.15 -12.60 16.82
CA PRO A 340 -10.50 -11.35 17.21
C PRO A 340 -9.38 -11.58 18.23
N GLY A 341 -8.27 -10.83 18.16
CA GLY A 341 -7.12 -11.00 19.05
C GLY A 341 -6.09 -12.06 18.61
N ILE A 342 -6.47 -12.99 17.72
CA ILE A 342 -5.53 -13.96 17.13
C ILE A 342 -5.10 -13.52 15.73
N GLY A 343 -3.80 -13.23 15.59
CA GLY A 343 -3.18 -12.83 14.32
C GLY A 343 -2.77 -14.01 13.44
N TYR A 344 -2.57 -13.76 12.13
CA TYR A 344 -2.16 -14.76 11.13
C TYR A 344 -0.97 -15.61 11.57
N ARG A 345 0.11 -14.97 12.05
CA ARG A 345 1.31 -15.68 12.54
C ARG A 345 1.01 -16.57 13.75
N ASN A 346 0.11 -16.12 14.62
CA ASN A 346 -0.28 -16.87 15.80
C ASN A 346 -1.20 -18.04 15.45
N VAL A 347 -2.07 -17.92 14.45
CA VAL A 347 -2.82 -19.09 13.91
C VAL A 347 -1.86 -20.19 13.49
N GLU A 348 -0.83 -19.88 12.70
CA GLU A 348 0.15 -20.89 12.27
C GLU A 348 0.88 -21.56 13.45
N ARG A 349 1.21 -20.77 14.49
CA ARG A 349 1.85 -21.30 15.70
C ARG A 349 0.90 -22.18 16.51
N ILE A 350 -0.35 -21.77 16.67
CA ILE A 350 -1.39 -22.52 17.36
C ILE A 350 -1.60 -23.88 16.68
N LEU A 351 -1.74 -23.90 15.34
CA LEU A 351 -1.92 -25.13 14.58
C LEU A 351 -0.75 -26.12 14.75
N ARG A 352 0.48 -25.60 14.82
CA ARG A 352 1.67 -26.44 15.05
C ARG A 352 1.72 -26.99 16.47
N ILE A 353 1.47 -26.17 17.48
CA ILE A 353 1.61 -26.58 18.89
C ILE A 353 0.51 -27.56 19.28
N ARG A 354 -0.73 -27.34 18.83
CA ARG A 354 -1.85 -28.22 19.19
C ARG A 354 -1.71 -29.66 18.69
N ALA A 355 -0.83 -29.90 17.73
CA ALA A 355 -0.48 -31.24 17.26
C ALA A 355 0.31 -32.04 18.31
N TYR A 356 0.98 -31.36 19.25
CA TYR A 356 1.78 -31.99 20.31
C TYR A 356 1.03 -32.09 21.63
N HIS A 357 0.23 -31.08 21.98
CA HIS A 357 -0.64 -31.15 23.17
C HIS A 357 -1.86 -30.22 23.03
N PRO A 358 -2.96 -30.52 23.73
CA PRO A 358 -4.09 -29.61 23.84
C PRO A 358 -3.70 -28.28 24.49
N LEU A 359 -4.07 -27.17 23.85
CA LEU A 359 -3.76 -25.80 24.26
C LEU A 359 -4.70 -25.28 25.35
N SER A 360 -4.08 -24.62 26.34
CA SER A 360 -4.71 -23.86 27.41
C SER A 360 -4.69 -22.34 27.14
N LEU A 361 -5.40 -21.53 27.95
CA LEU A 361 -5.27 -20.07 27.89
C LEU A 361 -3.84 -19.59 28.15
N GLU A 362 -3.13 -20.28 29.05
CA GLU A 362 -1.75 -19.97 29.37
C GLU A 362 -0.83 -20.16 28.15
N ASP A 363 -1.10 -21.13 27.28
CA ASP A 363 -0.34 -21.30 26.05
C ASP A 363 -0.59 -20.17 25.05
N LEU A 364 -1.84 -19.69 24.94
CA LEU A 364 -2.15 -18.50 24.15
C LEU A 364 -1.42 -17.26 24.69
N ARG A 365 -1.33 -17.12 26.02
CA ARG A 365 -0.58 -16.03 26.66
C ARG A 365 0.91 -16.06 26.28
N LYS A 366 1.53 -17.25 26.29
CA LYS A 366 2.93 -17.45 25.89
C LYS A 366 3.18 -17.13 24.41
N LEU A 367 2.14 -17.21 23.57
CA LEU A 367 2.18 -16.76 22.18
C LEU A 367 1.98 -15.24 22.01
N ASN A 368 1.96 -14.48 23.12
CA ASN A 368 1.67 -13.04 23.17
C ASN A 368 0.30 -12.68 22.59
N VAL A 369 -0.66 -13.60 22.67
CA VAL A 369 -2.06 -13.33 22.31
C VAL A 369 -2.69 -12.51 23.43
N ARG A 370 -3.43 -11.46 23.05
CA ARG A 370 -4.13 -10.59 24.01
C ARG A 370 -5.33 -11.32 24.61
N LEU A 371 -5.14 -11.96 25.75
CA LEU A 371 -6.18 -12.77 26.40
C LEU A 371 -7.49 -12.00 26.60
N LYS A 372 -7.44 -10.76 27.10
CA LYS A 372 -8.65 -9.94 27.30
C LYS A 372 -9.52 -9.82 26.05
N THR A 373 -8.90 -9.78 24.87
CA THR A 373 -9.61 -9.71 23.58
C THR A 373 -10.10 -11.07 23.14
N VAL A 374 -9.32 -12.14 23.35
CA VAL A 374 -9.60 -13.48 22.80
C VAL A 374 -10.54 -14.31 23.66
N THR A 375 -10.47 -14.19 24.98
CA THR A 375 -11.22 -15.02 25.94
C THR A 375 -12.74 -15.09 25.69
N PRO A 376 -13.43 -14.01 25.24
CA PRO A 376 -14.86 -14.09 24.90
C PRO A 376 -15.17 -14.95 23.66
N PHE A 377 -14.20 -15.18 22.78
CA PHE A 377 -14.41 -15.79 21.46
C PHE A 377 -13.92 -17.24 21.36
N VAL A 378 -13.24 -17.77 22.38
CA VAL A 378 -12.59 -19.10 22.29
C VAL A 378 -12.91 -20.04 23.43
N THR A 379 -12.78 -21.32 23.14
CA THR A 379 -12.71 -22.41 24.12
C THR A 379 -11.32 -23.05 24.05
N THR A 380 -10.70 -23.25 25.21
CA THR A 380 -9.44 -23.98 25.42
C THR A 380 -9.68 -25.14 26.39
N THR A 381 -8.64 -25.91 26.74
CA THR A 381 -8.76 -27.04 27.68
C THR A 381 -9.21 -26.63 29.08
N ASP A 382 -8.84 -25.42 29.50
CA ASP A 382 -9.02 -24.86 30.84
C ASP A 382 -10.00 -23.68 30.86
N HIS A 383 -10.59 -23.30 29.72
CA HIS A 383 -11.53 -22.20 29.60
C HIS A 383 -12.64 -22.51 28.60
N THR A 384 -13.87 -22.30 29.02
CA THR A 384 -15.03 -22.28 28.14
C THR A 384 -15.61 -20.88 28.18
N ALA A 385 -15.81 -20.25 27.02
CA ALA A 385 -16.50 -18.98 26.92
C ALA A 385 -17.99 -19.18 27.25
N ALA A 386 -18.34 -19.19 28.53
CA ALA A 386 -19.72 -19.30 28.98
C ALA A 386 -20.44 -17.96 28.74
N THR A 387 -21.41 -17.92 27.81
CA THR A 387 -22.48 -16.89 27.66
C THR A 387 -22.06 -15.42 27.86
N THR A 388 -20.79 -15.07 27.60
CA THR A 388 -20.25 -13.72 27.85
C THR A 388 -20.49 -12.76 26.68
N LEU A 389 -20.75 -13.26 25.47
CA LEU A 389 -20.99 -12.41 24.31
C LEU A 389 -22.31 -11.63 24.38
N ASP A 390 -23.31 -12.16 25.09
CA ASP A 390 -24.61 -11.50 25.34
C ASP A 390 -24.59 -10.63 26.61
N ALA A 391 -23.76 -10.99 27.61
CA ALA A 391 -23.67 -10.28 28.88
C ALA A 391 -22.70 -9.08 28.87
N MET A 392 -21.77 -9.03 27.91
CA MET A 392 -20.81 -7.96 27.84
C MET A 392 -21.34 -6.80 26.96
N HIS A 393 -21.47 -5.62 27.58
CA HIS A 393 -21.22 -4.36 26.88
C HIS A 393 -19.74 -4.34 26.45
N LEU A 394 -19.42 -5.11 25.40
CA LEU A 394 -18.11 -5.19 24.74
C LEU A 394 -17.55 -3.87 24.18
N PRO A 395 -18.33 -2.79 23.90
CA PRO A 395 -17.75 -1.61 23.26
C PRO A 395 -16.64 -0.95 24.09
N GLU A 396 -16.72 -0.98 25.43
CA GLU A 396 -15.75 -0.28 26.29
C GLU A 396 -14.47 -1.06 26.57
N ALA A 397 -14.52 -2.40 26.55
CA ALA A 397 -13.40 -3.25 26.95
C ALA A 397 -12.33 -3.45 25.84
N VAL A 398 -12.65 -3.10 24.59
CA VAL A 398 -11.80 -3.36 23.41
C VAL A 398 -11.46 -2.07 22.63
N VAL A 399 -11.68 -0.89 23.21
CA VAL A 399 -11.25 0.38 22.59
C VAL A 399 -9.72 0.44 22.57
N ILE A 400 -9.12 0.33 21.38
CA ILE A 400 -7.70 0.60 21.18
C ILE A 400 -7.52 2.13 21.17
N PRO A 401 -6.60 2.71 21.96
CA PRO A 401 -6.48 4.16 22.09
C PRO A 401 -6.17 4.86 20.75
N ALA A 402 -6.79 6.03 20.58
CA ALA A 402 -6.89 6.83 19.36
C ALA A 402 -5.61 7.56 18.92
N GLN A 403 -4.44 6.99 19.16
CA GLN A 403 -3.19 7.55 18.64
C GLN A 403 -2.49 6.49 17.82
N MET A 404 -2.76 6.49 16.52
CA MET A 404 -2.01 5.71 15.55
C MET A 404 -1.38 6.68 14.56
N GLN A 405 -0.07 6.91 14.71
CA GLN A 405 0.71 7.27 13.53
C GLN A 405 0.70 6.05 12.59
N LEU A 406 0.81 6.28 11.28
CA LEU A 406 0.66 5.30 10.21
C LEU A 406 1.47 3.99 10.39
N PHE A 407 2.40 3.93 11.35
CA PHE A 407 3.26 2.78 11.65
C PHE A 407 3.63 2.61 13.13
N ASP A 408 2.66 2.48 14.04
CA ASP A 408 2.91 1.80 15.33
C ASP A 408 3.07 0.27 15.13
N ALA A 409 3.99 -0.10 14.24
CA ALA A 409 4.32 -1.47 13.85
C ALA A 409 4.90 -2.30 15.00
N ALA A 410 5.36 -1.68 16.09
CA ALA A 410 5.94 -2.40 17.23
C ALA A 410 4.90 -3.27 17.96
N VAL A 411 3.66 -2.80 18.06
CA VAL A 411 2.59 -3.53 18.75
C VAL A 411 1.96 -4.58 17.82
N GLY A 412 1.80 -4.27 16.54
CA GLY A 412 1.28 -5.22 15.56
C GLY A 412 2.27 -6.34 15.21
N ALA A 413 3.57 -6.04 15.11
CA ALA A 413 4.60 -7.03 14.82
C ALA A 413 4.81 -8.04 15.97
N SER A 414 4.58 -7.63 17.22
CA SER A 414 4.71 -8.50 18.41
C SER A 414 3.46 -9.36 18.65
N THR A 415 2.26 -8.86 18.34
CA THR A 415 0.99 -9.57 18.55
C THR A 415 0.47 -10.30 17.29
N GLY A 416 1.01 -9.99 16.11
CA GLY A 416 0.56 -10.53 14.83
C GLY A 416 -0.77 -9.96 14.33
N GLN A 417 -1.34 -8.97 15.03
CA GLN A 417 -2.46 -8.17 14.55
C GLN A 417 -1.90 -6.98 13.75
N ILE A 418 -2.50 -6.60 12.63
CA ILE A 418 -2.25 -5.26 12.06
C ILE A 418 -3.30 -4.32 12.63
#